data_AF-A0A9D6X8H7-F1
#
_entry.id   AF-A0A9D6X8H7-F1
#
_cell.length_a   1.000
_cell.length_b   1.000
_cell.length_c   1.000
_cell.angle_alpha   90.00
_cell.angle_beta   90.00
_cell.angle_gamma   90.00
#
_symmetry.space_group_name_H-M   'P 1'
#
loop_
_entity.id
_entity.type
_entity.pdbx_description
1 polymer ?
#
loop_
_entity_poly.entity_id
_entity_poly.type
_entity_poly.pdbx_seq_one_letter_code
_entity_poly.pdbx_strand_id
1 'polypeptide(L)'
;MADPIHTQETLALLQQEAVRAGLLDANDPPPQGGIASDAAAEAIEALLERELRVPEPDEAACRRHFAANPARFAQGGQGGERVRLRHVLFAVTPGVDVGALRQRAEACLIDLRAHQGNEGSETDARFAKAARECSNCPSGAEGGELGTLAAEDCAPEFAREIFFGHAEVGVLPRLVHSRFGLHVVQVLQREAGQVPPFEAVRAAVAQSLRQQAYITALRQYLQVLGSATPLVQ
;
A
#
# COMPACT_ATOMS: atom_id res chain seq x y z
N MET A 1 7.58 7.91 5.09
CA MET A 1 7.79 8.44 6.45
C MET A 1 8.08 9.91 6.29
N ALA A 2 7.19 10.80 6.76
CA ALA A 2 7.48 12.23 6.77
C ALA A 2 8.66 12.48 7.73
N ASP A 3 9.60 13.34 7.34
CA ASP A 3 10.72 13.73 8.19
C ASP A 3 10.16 14.50 9.41
N PRO A 4 10.46 14.08 10.65
CA PRO A 4 9.97 14.77 11.85
C PRO A 4 10.39 16.25 11.88
N ILE A 5 11.53 16.62 11.28
CA ILE A 5 11.99 18.01 11.20
C ILE A 5 11.04 18.85 10.33
N HIS A 6 10.69 18.34 9.14
CA HIS A 6 9.76 19.00 8.22
C HIS A 6 8.36 19.15 8.83
N THR A 7 7.95 18.22 9.68
CA THR A 7 6.62 18.25 10.32
C THR A 7 6.55 19.36 11.36
N GLN A 8 7.60 19.52 12.16
CA GLN A 8 7.69 20.57 13.17
C GLN A 8 7.78 21.98 12.54
N GLU A 9 8.55 22.14 11.46
CA GLU A 9 8.65 23.40 10.71
C GLU A 9 7.30 23.81 10.11
N THR A 10 6.59 22.85 9.52
CA THR A 10 5.26 23.09 8.92
C THR A 10 4.25 23.54 9.97
N LEU A 11 4.22 22.88 11.13
CA LEU A 11 3.32 23.25 12.23
C LEU A 11 3.65 24.63 12.81
N ALA A 12 4.93 24.97 12.96
CA ALA A 12 5.34 26.28 13.45
C ALA A 12 4.89 27.42 12.51
N LEU A 13 4.99 27.22 11.19
CA LEU A 13 4.51 28.19 10.20
C LEU A 13 2.99 28.39 10.28
N LEU A 14 2.22 27.30 10.39
CA LEU A 14 0.76 27.36 10.53
C LEU A 14 0.34 28.03 11.84
N GLN A 15 1.05 27.75 12.94
CA GLN A 15 0.80 28.38 14.24
C GLN A 15 1.08 29.88 14.19
N GLN A 16 2.20 30.29 13.58
CA GLN A 16 2.54 31.70 13.41
C GLN A 16 1.48 32.43 12.57
N GLU A 17 0.97 31.79 11.52
CA GLU A 17 -0.11 32.34 10.72
C GLU A 17 -1.41 32.43 11.52
N ALA A 18 -1.74 31.43 12.34
CA ALA A 18 -2.92 31.46 13.21
C ALA A 18 -2.87 32.63 14.20
N VAL A 19 -1.70 32.94 14.77
CA VAL A 19 -1.48 34.13 15.61
C VAL A 19 -1.70 35.40 14.78
N ARG A 20 -1.12 35.50 13.58
CA ARG A 20 -1.27 36.66 12.69
C ARG A 20 -2.74 36.89 12.29
N ALA A 21 -3.47 35.80 12.07
CA ALA A 21 -4.89 35.77 11.75
C ALA A 21 -5.80 36.10 12.94
N GLY A 22 -5.25 36.26 14.15
CA GLY A 22 -6.00 36.52 15.37
C GLY A 22 -6.78 35.32 15.89
N LEU A 23 -6.41 34.10 15.48
CA LEU A 23 -7.06 32.85 15.87
C LEU A 23 -6.37 32.17 17.06
N LEU A 24 -5.12 32.56 17.37
CA LEU A 24 -4.34 32.02 18.47
C LEU A 24 -3.66 33.15 19.28
N ASP A 25 -3.51 32.96 20.58
CA ASP A 25 -2.77 33.88 21.44
C ASP A 25 -1.27 33.89 21.09
N ALA A 26 -0.65 35.06 21.07
CA ALA A 26 0.77 35.22 20.71
C ALA A 26 1.73 34.57 21.72
N ASN A 27 1.27 34.24 22.92
CA ASN A 27 2.04 33.57 23.96
C ASN A 27 1.85 32.04 23.98
N ASP A 28 1.05 31.49 23.05
CA ASP A 28 0.89 30.04 22.95
C ASP A 28 2.24 29.36 22.66
N PRO A 29 2.59 28.26 23.38
CA PRO A 29 3.90 27.65 23.24
C PRO A 29 4.12 27.08 21.83
N PRO A 30 5.36 27.12 21.29
CA PRO A 30 5.68 26.54 20.00
C PRO A 30 5.52 25.00 20.03
N PRO A 31 5.35 24.36 18.86
CA PRO A 31 5.10 22.93 18.81
C PRO A 31 6.34 22.14 19.23
N GLN A 32 6.17 21.13 20.07
CA GLN A 32 7.24 20.31 20.63
C GLN A 32 7.17 18.90 20.05
N GLY A 33 8.26 18.45 19.41
CA GLY A 33 8.31 17.12 18.80
C GLY A 33 7.26 16.90 17.69
N GLY A 34 6.85 17.97 17.00
CA GLY A 34 5.81 17.91 15.96
C GLY A 34 4.37 17.85 16.50
N ILE A 35 4.15 18.23 17.76
CA ILE A 35 2.83 18.28 18.39
C ILE A 35 2.54 19.72 18.80
N ALA A 36 1.40 20.25 18.37
CA ALA A 36 0.89 21.57 18.77
C ALA A 36 0.09 21.48 20.09
N SER A 37 -0.09 22.62 20.76
CA SER A 37 -1.06 22.71 21.87
C SER A 37 -2.49 22.45 21.37
N ASP A 38 -3.42 22.11 22.25
CA ASP A 38 -4.84 21.93 21.87
C ASP A 38 -5.41 23.22 21.26
N ALA A 39 -5.08 24.38 21.86
CA ALA A 39 -5.50 25.69 21.35
C ALA A 39 -4.92 25.98 19.96
N ALA A 40 -3.63 25.66 19.74
CA ALA A 40 -3.01 25.81 18.44
C ALA A 40 -3.62 24.85 17.40
N ALA A 41 -3.97 23.61 17.78
CA ALA A 41 -4.61 22.65 16.89
C ALA A 41 -5.97 23.17 16.41
N GLU A 42 -6.82 23.64 17.33
CA GLU A 42 -8.12 24.25 17.00
C GLU A 42 -7.96 25.51 16.14
N ALA A 43 -7.00 26.38 16.46
CA ALA A 43 -6.75 27.61 15.71
C ALA A 43 -6.22 27.33 14.30
N ILE A 44 -5.35 26.32 14.13
CA ILE A 44 -4.85 25.89 12.83
C ILE A 44 -5.99 25.28 12.00
N GLU A 45 -6.86 24.47 12.60
CA GLU A 45 -8.03 23.93 11.91
C GLU A 45 -8.94 25.07 11.40
N ALA A 46 -9.30 26.02 12.28
CA ALA A 46 -10.09 27.19 11.91
C ALA A 46 -9.42 28.06 10.83
N LEU A 47 -8.09 28.22 10.89
CA LEU A 47 -7.32 28.92 9.87
C LEU A 47 -7.44 28.20 8.52
N LEU A 48 -7.19 26.88 8.50
CA LEU A 48 -7.24 26.09 7.28
C LEU A 48 -8.64 26.07 6.68
N GLU A 49 -9.70 25.99 7.49
CA GLU A 49 -11.09 26.09 7.02
C GLU A 49 -11.39 27.45 6.38
N ARG A 50 -10.81 28.53 6.94
CA ARG A 50 -11.01 29.89 6.42
C ARG A 50 -10.24 30.14 5.12
N GLU A 51 -9.01 29.67 5.03
CA GLU A 51 -8.09 30.00 3.94
C GLU A 51 -8.12 28.97 2.79
N LEU A 52 -8.35 27.69 3.09
CA LEU A 52 -8.39 26.65 2.07
C LEU A 52 -9.73 26.61 1.36
N ARG A 53 -9.74 27.11 0.12
CA ARG A 53 -10.87 26.92 -0.81
C ARG A 53 -10.77 25.57 -1.50
N VAL A 54 -11.46 24.56 -0.96
CA VAL A 54 -11.57 23.25 -1.60
C VAL A 54 -12.81 23.24 -2.49
N PRO A 55 -12.66 23.16 -3.83
CA PRO A 55 -13.80 23.12 -4.72
C PRO A 55 -14.57 21.81 -4.54
N GLU A 56 -15.90 21.90 -4.50
CA GLU A 56 -16.78 20.74 -4.50
C GLU A 56 -16.73 20.05 -5.88
N PRO A 57 -16.42 18.74 -5.94
CA PRO A 57 -16.33 18.03 -7.20
C PRO A 57 -17.72 17.86 -7.82
N ASP A 58 -17.87 18.31 -9.07
CA ASP A 58 -19.09 18.07 -9.84
C ASP A 58 -19.22 16.59 -10.26
N GLU A 59 -20.42 16.22 -10.72
CA GLU A 59 -20.69 14.84 -11.13
C GLU A 59 -19.81 14.41 -12.31
N ALA A 60 -19.53 15.32 -13.25
CA ALA A 60 -18.71 15.03 -14.41
C ALA A 60 -17.27 14.69 -14.00
N ALA A 61 -16.69 15.41 -13.03
CA ALA A 61 -15.39 15.14 -12.44
C ALA A 61 -15.39 13.81 -11.69
N CYS A 62 -16.44 13.53 -10.91
CA CYS A 62 -16.59 12.24 -10.22
C CYS A 62 -16.61 11.07 -11.21
N ARG A 63 -17.41 11.16 -12.29
CA ARG A 63 -17.50 10.11 -13.32
C ARG A 63 -16.17 9.90 -14.03
N ARG A 64 -15.46 10.98 -14.40
CA ARG A 64 -14.12 10.89 -15.00
C ARG A 64 -13.12 10.23 -14.06
N HIS A 65 -13.15 10.60 -12.77
CA HIS A 65 -12.24 10.04 -11.77
C HIS A 65 -12.45 8.54 -11.56
N PHE A 66 -13.72 8.13 -11.45
CA PHE A 66 -14.11 6.72 -11.35
C PHE A 66 -13.68 5.93 -12.59
N ALA A 67 -13.97 6.44 -13.79
CA ALA A 67 -13.60 5.78 -15.04
C ALA A 67 -12.08 5.63 -15.23
N ALA A 68 -11.30 6.60 -14.74
CA ALA A 68 -9.84 6.54 -14.78
C ALA A 68 -9.22 5.63 -13.70
N ASN A 69 -9.95 5.33 -12.61
CA ASN A 69 -9.43 4.60 -11.46
C ASN A 69 -10.40 3.52 -10.93
N PRO A 70 -10.96 2.64 -11.78
CA PRO A 70 -12.04 1.75 -11.37
C PRO A 70 -11.60 0.76 -10.28
N ALA A 71 -10.37 0.26 -10.34
CA ALA A 71 -9.82 -0.69 -9.37
C ALA A 71 -9.76 -0.12 -7.93
N ARG A 72 -9.61 1.21 -7.75
CA ARG A 72 -9.60 1.83 -6.42
C ARG A 72 -10.93 1.76 -5.71
N PHE A 73 -12.02 1.60 -6.46
CA PHE A 73 -13.38 1.53 -5.94
C PHE A 73 -13.94 0.11 -5.98
N ALA A 74 -13.12 -0.88 -6.35
CA ALA A 74 -13.50 -2.28 -6.29
C ALA A 74 -13.76 -2.73 -4.85
N GLN A 75 -14.71 -3.64 -4.65
CA GLN A 75 -14.97 -4.22 -3.33
C GLN A 75 -13.81 -5.13 -2.89
N GLY A 76 -13.28 -4.93 -1.67
CA GLY A 76 -12.30 -5.83 -1.04
C GLY A 76 -10.86 -5.31 -0.96
N GLY A 77 -10.63 -4.14 -0.35
CA GLY A 77 -9.27 -3.62 -0.18
C GLY A 77 -8.68 -3.01 -1.45
N GLN A 78 -7.35 -2.83 -1.50
CA GLN A 78 -6.66 -2.18 -2.62
C GLN A 78 -6.78 -3.03 -3.89
N GLY A 79 -7.81 -2.75 -4.72
CA GLY A 79 -8.04 -3.40 -6.00
C GLY A 79 -9.11 -4.49 -6.00
N GLY A 80 -9.58 -4.92 -4.81
CA GLY A 80 -10.53 -6.03 -4.67
C GLY A 80 -10.02 -7.37 -5.21
N GLU A 81 -8.75 -7.43 -5.63
CA GLU A 81 -8.17 -8.60 -6.28
C GLU A 81 -8.03 -9.72 -5.26
N ARG A 82 -8.51 -10.90 -5.63
CA ARG A 82 -8.32 -12.14 -4.89
C ARG A 82 -7.47 -13.08 -5.73
N VAL A 83 -6.41 -13.61 -5.13
CA VAL A 83 -5.48 -14.48 -5.83
C VAL A 83 -5.46 -15.84 -5.15
N ARG A 84 -5.81 -16.89 -5.90
CA ARG A 84 -5.62 -18.27 -5.47
C ARG A 84 -4.19 -18.69 -5.78
N LEU A 85 -3.44 -19.08 -4.76
CA LEU A 85 -2.03 -19.39 -4.90
C LEU A 85 -1.57 -20.51 -3.97
N ARG A 86 -0.40 -21.06 -4.30
CA ARG A 86 0.34 -21.99 -3.48
C ARG A 86 1.82 -21.64 -3.47
N HIS A 87 2.56 -22.13 -2.49
CA HIS A 87 3.98 -21.83 -2.37
C HIS A 87 4.85 -22.98 -1.84
N VAL A 88 6.15 -22.86 -2.05
CA VAL A 88 7.19 -23.62 -1.35
C VAL A 88 8.04 -22.62 -0.56
N LEU A 89 8.01 -22.70 0.77
CA LEU A 89 8.79 -21.83 1.65
C LEU A 89 10.13 -22.47 2.00
N PHE A 90 11.21 -21.78 1.70
CA PHE A 90 12.56 -22.08 2.18
C PHE A 90 12.87 -21.11 3.32
N ALA A 91 12.66 -21.57 4.55
CA ALA A 91 12.75 -20.72 5.73
C ALA A 91 14.20 -20.35 6.05
N VAL A 92 14.44 -19.06 6.33
CA VAL A 92 15.74 -18.58 6.79
C VAL A 92 15.74 -18.61 8.32
N THR A 93 16.40 -19.60 8.91
CA THR A 93 16.54 -19.77 10.36
C THR A 93 17.99 -19.57 10.82
N PRO A 94 18.23 -19.23 12.10
CA PRO A 94 19.59 -19.08 12.62
C PRO A 94 20.43 -20.34 12.41
N GLY A 95 21.65 -20.19 11.88
CA GLY A 95 22.58 -21.29 11.64
C GLY A 95 22.44 -21.99 10.29
N VAL A 96 21.46 -21.60 9.46
CA VAL A 96 21.36 -22.09 8.07
C VAL A 96 22.33 -21.34 7.15
N ASP A 97 23.02 -22.08 6.29
CA ASP A 97 23.78 -21.51 5.18
C ASP A 97 22.79 -20.90 4.16
N VAL A 98 22.71 -19.56 4.17
CA VAL A 98 21.82 -18.79 3.30
C VAL A 98 22.16 -18.97 1.82
N GLY A 99 23.43 -19.18 1.48
CA GLY A 99 23.88 -19.42 0.11
C GLY A 99 23.38 -20.76 -0.40
N ALA A 100 23.57 -21.83 0.38
CA ALA A 100 23.06 -23.16 0.05
C ALA A 100 21.51 -23.19 0.01
N LEU A 101 20.85 -22.48 0.93
CA LEU A 101 19.39 -22.36 0.95
C LEU A 101 18.88 -21.68 -0.33
N ARG A 102 19.52 -20.57 -0.74
CA ARG A 102 19.19 -19.86 -1.98
C ARG A 102 19.36 -20.76 -3.20
N GLN A 103 20.48 -21.47 -3.32
CA GLN A 103 20.71 -22.41 -4.44
C GLN A 103 19.61 -23.47 -4.53
N ARG A 104 19.18 -24.03 -3.38
CA ARG A 104 18.07 -25.00 -3.35
C ARG A 104 16.75 -24.37 -3.79
N ALA A 105 16.45 -23.16 -3.32
CA ALA A 105 15.24 -22.44 -3.71
C ALA A 105 15.23 -22.12 -5.22
N GLU A 106 16.36 -21.67 -5.76
CA GLU A 106 16.54 -21.38 -7.19
C GLU A 106 16.42 -22.66 -8.04
N ALA A 107 17.02 -23.77 -7.62
CA ALA A 107 16.87 -25.05 -8.32
C ALA A 107 15.41 -25.52 -8.35
N CYS A 108 14.69 -25.39 -7.22
CA CYS A 108 13.26 -25.69 -7.13
C CYS A 108 12.44 -24.80 -8.07
N LEU A 109 12.73 -23.49 -8.09
CA LEU A 109 12.09 -22.55 -9.01
C LEU A 109 12.28 -22.94 -10.47
N ILE A 110 13.52 -23.27 -10.86
CA ILE A 110 13.87 -23.63 -12.23
C ILE A 110 13.14 -24.92 -12.65
N ASP A 111 13.16 -25.96 -11.81
CA ASP A 111 12.43 -27.22 -12.09
C ASP A 111 10.94 -26.96 -12.29
N LEU A 112 10.31 -26.25 -11.36
CA LEU A 112 8.87 -25.99 -11.42
C LEU A 112 8.48 -25.15 -12.63
N ARG A 113 9.30 -24.17 -13.02
CA ARG A 113 9.07 -23.36 -14.23
C ARG A 113 9.33 -24.12 -15.53
N ALA A 114 10.35 -24.98 -15.58
CA ALA A 114 10.64 -25.79 -16.76
C ALA A 114 9.51 -26.76 -17.11
N HIS A 115 8.69 -27.13 -16.10
CA HIS A 115 7.54 -28.01 -16.24
C HIS A 115 6.19 -27.28 -16.16
N GLN A 116 6.19 -25.94 -16.17
CA GLN A 116 4.99 -25.11 -16.19
C GLN A 116 4.53 -24.92 -17.64
N GLY A 117 3.49 -25.66 -18.04
CA GLY A 117 2.98 -25.63 -19.42
C GLY A 117 2.51 -26.98 -19.95
N ASN A 118 2.79 -28.07 -19.21
CA ASN A 118 2.15 -29.36 -19.46
C ASN A 118 0.67 -29.27 -19.05
N GLU A 119 -0.26 -29.70 -19.90
CA GLU A 119 -1.69 -29.70 -19.58
C GLU A 119 -1.99 -30.63 -18.38
N GLY A 120 -2.73 -30.13 -17.39
CA GLY A 120 -3.34 -30.95 -16.34
C GLY A 120 -2.40 -31.47 -15.24
N SER A 121 -2.95 -32.40 -14.45
CA SER A 121 -2.54 -32.97 -13.16
C SER A 121 -1.03 -33.17 -12.86
N GLU A 122 -0.15 -33.18 -13.86
CA GLU A 122 1.28 -33.45 -13.67
C GLU A 122 2.06 -32.23 -13.13
N THR A 123 1.78 -31.03 -13.64
CA THR A 123 2.35 -29.79 -13.06
C THR A 123 1.88 -29.61 -11.61
N ASP A 124 0.63 -29.96 -11.32
CA ASP A 124 0.08 -29.95 -9.97
C ASP A 124 0.73 -30.98 -9.04
N ALA A 125 0.89 -32.21 -9.52
CA ALA A 125 1.55 -33.27 -8.75
C ALA A 125 3.01 -32.91 -8.44
N ARG A 126 3.73 -32.31 -9.40
CA ARG A 126 5.13 -31.90 -9.23
C ARG A 126 5.27 -30.77 -8.23
N PHE A 127 4.45 -29.72 -8.32
CA PHE A 127 4.48 -28.63 -7.34
C PHE A 127 4.13 -29.16 -5.94
N ALA A 128 3.07 -29.96 -5.84
CA ALA A 128 2.67 -30.53 -4.56
C ALA A 128 3.74 -31.45 -3.96
N LYS A 129 4.48 -32.19 -4.79
CA LYS A 129 5.64 -32.99 -4.36
C LYS A 129 6.76 -32.09 -3.84
N ALA A 130 7.16 -31.06 -4.59
CA ALA A 130 8.17 -30.11 -4.16
C ALA A 130 7.79 -29.41 -2.84
N ALA A 131 6.52 -29.05 -2.68
CA ALA A 131 6.02 -28.48 -1.44
C ALA A 131 6.13 -29.46 -0.26
N ARG A 132 5.74 -30.73 -0.43
CA ARG A 132 5.87 -31.75 0.63
C ARG A 132 7.32 -32.05 1.00
N GLU A 133 8.22 -32.06 0.03
CA GLU A 133 9.62 -32.46 0.24
C GLU A 133 10.50 -31.30 0.73
N CYS A 134 10.20 -30.07 0.33
CA CYS A 134 11.10 -28.94 0.54
C CYS A 134 10.51 -27.79 1.37
N SER A 135 9.19 -27.66 1.49
CA SER A 135 8.58 -26.51 2.17
C SER A 135 8.72 -26.60 3.68
N ASN A 136 9.11 -25.50 4.31
CA ASN A 136 9.07 -25.32 5.77
C ASN A 136 7.73 -24.75 6.27
N CYS A 137 6.77 -24.47 5.38
CA CYS A 137 5.43 -24.03 5.76
C CYS A 137 4.53 -25.24 6.05
N PRO A 138 3.62 -25.18 7.05
CA PRO A 138 2.63 -26.24 7.29
C PRO A 138 1.79 -26.60 6.07
N SER A 139 1.52 -25.64 5.18
CA SER A 139 0.83 -25.87 3.89
C SER A 139 1.56 -26.87 2.99
N GLY A 140 2.86 -27.13 3.21
CA GLY A 140 3.63 -28.11 2.46
C GLY A 140 3.00 -29.50 2.45
N ALA A 141 2.36 -29.92 3.55
CA ALA A 141 1.64 -31.20 3.63
C ALA A 141 0.47 -31.27 2.63
N GLU A 142 -0.15 -30.12 2.35
CA GLU A 142 -1.28 -29.94 1.43
C GLU A 142 -0.81 -29.47 0.04
N GLY A 143 0.44 -29.74 -0.33
CA GLY A 143 0.98 -29.34 -1.63
C GLY A 143 1.30 -27.85 -1.76
N GLY A 144 1.40 -27.15 -0.63
CA GLY A 144 1.75 -25.73 -0.55
C GLY A 144 0.56 -24.78 -0.69
N GLU A 145 -0.68 -25.30 -0.73
CA GLU A 145 -1.89 -24.50 -0.94
C GLU A 145 -2.07 -23.44 0.16
N LEU A 146 -2.27 -22.19 -0.28
CA LEU A 146 -2.62 -21.08 0.62
C LEU A 146 -4.06 -20.61 0.44
N GLY A 147 -4.78 -21.20 -0.53
CA GLY A 147 -6.14 -20.80 -0.88
C GLY A 147 -6.17 -19.44 -1.59
N THR A 148 -7.33 -18.77 -1.47
CA THR A 148 -7.61 -17.49 -2.12
C THR A 148 -7.41 -16.35 -1.14
N LEU A 149 -6.35 -15.57 -1.35
CA LEU A 149 -5.94 -14.47 -0.47
C LEU A 149 -6.16 -13.10 -1.12
N ALA A 150 -6.43 -12.09 -0.30
CA ALA A 150 -6.31 -10.67 -0.65
C ALA A 150 -4.95 -10.12 -0.17
N ALA A 151 -4.60 -8.90 -0.60
CA ALA A 151 -3.32 -8.28 -0.25
C ALA A 151 -3.16 -8.11 1.27
N GLU A 152 -4.23 -7.75 1.97
CA GLU A 152 -4.32 -7.60 3.42
C GLU A 152 -4.15 -8.89 4.22
N ASP A 153 -4.39 -10.06 3.60
CA ASP A 153 -4.19 -11.37 4.24
C ASP A 153 -2.70 -11.79 4.26
N CYS A 154 -1.85 -11.06 3.54
CA CYS A 154 -0.45 -11.40 3.30
C CYS A 154 0.53 -10.51 4.08
N ALA A 155 1.75 -11.01 4.30
CA ALA A 155 2.84 -10.14 4.75
C ALA A 155 3.11 -9.03 3.70
N PRO A 156 3.36 -7.76 4.08
CA PRO A 156 3.44 -6.63 3.14
C PRO A 156 4.41 -6.84 1.98
N GLU A 157 5.59 -7.41 2.28
CA GLU A 157 6.59 -7.81 1.29
C GLU A 157 6.09 -8.84 0.26
N PHE A 158 5.31 -9.84 0.69
CA PHE A 158 4.76 -10.90 -0.13
C PHE A 158 3.60 -10.36 -0.96
N ALA A 159 2.69 -9.62 -0.31
CA ALA A 159 1.60 -8.91 -0.97
C ALA A 159 2.12 -8.03 -2.12
N ARG A 160 3.24 -7.33 -1.89
CA ARG A 160 3.85 -6.48 -2.91
C ARG A 160 4.27 -7.25 -4.16
N GLU A 161 4.92 -8.39 -4.01
CA GLU A 161 5.35 -9.19 -5.15
C GLU A 161 4.15 -9.83 -5.88
N ILE A 162 3.11 -10.27 -5.15
CA ILE A 162 1.97 -10.97 -5.75
C ILE A 162 0.95 -10.03 -6.40
N PHE A 163 0.61 -8.92 -5.77
CA PHE A 163 -0.49 -8.03 -6.20
C PHE A 163 0.01 -6.79 -6.97
N PHE A 164 1.27 -6.38 -6.77
CA PHE A 164 1.83 -5.19 -7.44
C PHE A 164 3.03 -5.50 -8.36
N GLY A 165 3.67 -6.66 -8.20
CA GLY A 165 4.89 -7.02 -8.92
C GLY A 165 4.67 -7.90 -10.16
N HIS A 166 3.61 -8.71 -10.19
CA HIS A 166 3.37 -9.69 -11.25
C HIS A 166 1.88 -9.88 -11.51
N ALA A 167 1.44 -9.78 -12.77
CA ALA A 167 0.08 -10.09 -13.19
C ALA A 167 -0.09 -11.52 -13.73
N GLU A 168 1.01 -12.28 -13.81
CA GLU A 168 1.03 -13.59 -14.46
C GLU A 168 0.37 -14.68 -13.60
N VAL A 169 -0.25 -15.64 -14.28
CA VAL A 169 -0.73 -16.92 -13.72
C VAL A 169 0.33 -17.99 -14.02
N GLY A 170 0.56 -18.88 -13.05
CA GLY A 170 1.62 -19.88 -13.05
C GLY A 170 2.71 -19.61 -12.01
N VAL A 171 3.83 -20.33 -12.10
CA VAL A 171 4.98 -20.14 -11.20
C VAL A 171 5.65 -18.82 -11.55
N LEU A 172 5.82 -17.97 -10.54
CA LEU A 172 6.41 -16.63 -10.71
C LEU A 172 7.88 -16.73 -11.16
N PRO A 173 8.38 -15.74 -11.91
CA PRO A 173 9.68 -15.87 -12.54
C PRO A 173 10.89 -15.73 -11.63
N ARG A 174 10.66 -15.37 -10.37
CA ARG A 174 11.68 -15.10 -9.36
C ARG A 174 11.22 -15.55 -7.99
N LEU A 175 12.18 -15.72 -7.09
CA LEU A 175 11.90 -15.97 -5.68
C LEU A 175 11.26 -14.73 -5.05
N VAL A 176 10.12 -14.93 -4.40
CA VAL A 176 9.48 -13.93 -3.55
C VAL A 176 10.17 -13.95 -2.20
N HIS A 177 10.52 -12.78 -1.68
CA HIS A 177 11.22 -12.64 -0.40
C HIS A 177 10.24 -12.20 0.68
N SER A 178 10.34 -12.81 1.86
CA SER A 178 9.66 -12.31 3.05
C SER A 178 10.50 -12.45 4.30
N ARG A 179 10.01 -11.89 5.40
CA ARG A 179 10.55 -12.13 6.75
C ARG A 179 10.66 -13.60 7.13
N PHE A 180 9.91 -14.49 6.46
CA PHE A 180 9.97 -15.93 6.70
C PHE A 180 11.06 -16.62 5.86
N GLY A 181 11.53 -16.02 4.78
CA GLY A 181 12.57 -16.58 3.91
C GLY A 181 12.29 -16.40 2.41
N LEU A 182 12.65 -17.42 1.63
CA LEU A 182 12.50 -17.42 0.17
C LEU A 182 11.30 -18.27 -0.23
N HIS A 183 10.51 -17.78 -1.17
CA HIS A 183 9.30 -18.45 -1.63
C HIS A 183 9.36 -18.70 -3.14
N VAL A 184 9.11 -19.94 -3.54
CA VAL A 184 8.65 -20.24 -4.90
C VAL A 184 7.14 -20.20 -4.87
N VAL A 185 6.53 -19.33 -5.68
CA VAL A 185 5.07 -19.10 -5.66
C VAL A 185 4.48 -19.49 -7.00
N GLN A 186 3.36 -20.20 -6.96
CA GLN A 186 2.51 -20.42 -8.11
C GLN A 186 1.16 -19.75 -7.90
N VAL A 187 0.82 -18.86 -8.82
CA VAL A 187 -0.50 -18.28 -8.96
C VAL A 187 -1.35 -19.25 -9.76
N LEU A 188 -2.45 -19.74 -9.17
CA LEU A 188 -3.37 -20.66 -9.83
C LEU A 188 -4.48 -19.89 -10.55
N GLN A 189 -4.98 -18.83 -9.92
CA GLN A 189 -6.06 -18.02 -10.46
C GLN A 189 -5.99 -16.61 -9.89
N ARG A 190 -6.36 -15.61 -10.70
CA ARG A 190 -6.57 -14.24 -10.27
C ARG A 190 -8.00 -13.84 -10.55
N GLU A 191 -8.65 -13.26 -9.56
CA GLU A 191 -10.01 -12.74 -9.64
C GLU A 191 -9.92 -11.23 -9.38
N ALA A 192 -10.16 -10.44 -10.42
CA ALA A 192 -10.19 -8.99 -10.26
C ALA A 192 -11.34 -8.57 -9.36
N GLY A 193 -11.12 -7.53 -8.55
CA GLY A 193 -12.17 -6.96 -7.73
C GLY A 193 -13.35 -6.49 -8.58
N GLN A 194 -14.56 -6.81 -8.13
CA GLN A 194 -15.76 -6.30 -8.77
C GLN A 194 -15.88 -4.81 -8.48
N VAL A 195 -15.88 -4.03 -9.56
CA VAL A 195 -16.08 -2.58 -9.50
C VAL A 195 -17.59 -2.32 -9.46
N PRO A 196 -18.14 -1.78 -8.37
CA PRO A 196 -19.56 -1.44 -8.29
C PRO A 196 -19.92 -0.37 -9.34
N PRO A 197 -21.20 -0.27 -9.74
CA PRO A 197 -21.63 0.83 -10.59
C PRO A 197 -21.37 2.18 -9.90
N PHE A 198 -21.07 3.21 -10.69
CA PHE A 198 -20.73 4.55 -10.17
C PHE A 198 -21.72 5.05 -9.12
N GLU A 199 -23.02 4.83 -9.31
CA GLU A 199 -24.04 5.29 -8.36
C GLU A 199 -23.87 4.69 -6.95
N ALA A 200 -23.39 3.46 -6.85
CA ALA A 200 -23.14 2.80 -5.57
C ALA A 200 -21.91 3.37 -4.84
N VAL A 201 -20.94 3.91 -5.58
CA VAL A 201 -19.67 4.44 -5.03
C VAL A 201 -19.56 5.97 -5.16
N ARG A 202 -20.62 6.65 -5.62
CA ARG A 202 -20.62 8.09 -5.93
C ARG A 202 -20.10 8.94 -4.77
N ALA A 203 -20.58 8.67 -3.56
CA ALA A 203 -20.16 9.40 -2.36
C ALA A 203 -18.67 9.17 -2.02
N ALA A 204 -18.18 7.93 -2.16
CA ALA A 204 -16.78 7.60 -1.93
C ALA A 204 -15.86 8.25 -2.97
N VAL A 205 -16.28 8.29 -4.24
CA VAL A 205 -15.56 8.98 -5.32
C VAL A 205 -15.48 10.48 -5.05
N ALA A 206 -16.60 11.13 -4.71
CA ALA A 206 -16.64 12.55 -4.37
C ALA A 206 -15.74 12.87 -3.18
N GLN A 207 -15.78 12.04 -2.13
CA GLN A 207 -14.91 12.19 -0.97
C GLN A 207 -13.43 12.06 -1.33
N SER A 208 -13.06 11.10 -2.20
CA SER A 208 -11.68 10.95 -2.67
C SER A 208 -11.19 12.18 -3.43
N LEU A 209 -12.04 12.75 -4.30
CA LEU A 209 -11.73 13.99 -5.02
C LEU A 209 -11.59 15.19 -4.06
N ARG A 210 -12.48 15.32 -3.06
CA ARG A 210 -12.40 16.38 -2.05
C ARG A 210 -11.09 16.29 -1.25
N GLN A 211 -10.69 15.08 -0.85
CA GLN A 211 -9.42 14.85 -0.16
C GLN A 211 -8.21 15.22 -1.04
N GLN A 212 -8.21 14.85 -2.32
CA GLN A 212 -7.15 15.21 -3.26
C GLN A 212 -7.07 16.73 -3.46
N ALA A 213 -8.21 17.40 -3.60
CA ALA A 213 -8.29 18.85 -3.72
C ALA A 213 -7.81 19.55 -2.44
N TYR A 214 -8.19 19.05 -1.25
CA TYR A 214 -7.71 19.55 0.03
C TYR A 214 -6.19 19.42 0.16
N ILE A 215 -5.61 18.24 -0.11
CA ILE A 215 -4.15 18.02 -0.04
C ILE A 215 -3.42 18.97 -1.00
N THR A 216 -3.98 19.18 -2.19
CA THR A 216 -3.41 20.10 -3.19
C THR A 216 -3.46 21.54 -2.70
N ALA A 217 -4.61 21.99 -2.19
CA ALA A 217 -4.79 23.33 -1.65
C ALA A 217 -3.87 23.59 -0.44
N LEU A 218 -3.78 22.64 0.49
CA LEU A 218 -2.89 22.72 1.65
C LEU A 218 -1.43 22.84 1.21
N ARG A 219 -0.98 22.02 0.24
CA ARG A 219 0.38 22.12 -0.28
C ARG A 219 0.67 23.49 -0.89
N GLN A 220 -0.27 24.02 -1.67
CA GLN A 220 -0.13 25.35 -2.28
C GLN A 220 -0.09 26.46 -1.21
N TYR A 221 -0.95 26.36 -0.20
CA TYR A 221 -1.00 27.31 0.91
C TYR A 221 0.32 27.32 1.70
N LEU A 222 0.84 26.15 2.05
CA LEU A 222 2.14 26.02 2.73
C LEU A 222 3.30 26.56 1.91
N GLN A 223 3.29 26.39 0.58
CA GLN A 223 4.29 26.98 -0.30
C GLN A 223 4.25 28.51 -0.26
N VAL A 224 3.06 29.11 -0.28
CA VAL A 224 2.89 30.56 -0.18
C VAL A 224 3.39 31.05 1.18
N LEU A 225 2.98 30.40 2.28
CA LEU A 225 3.43 30.75 3.64
C LEU A 225 4.96 30.68 3.80
N GLY A 226 5.57 29.61 3.30
CA GLY A 226 7.04 29.45 3.34
C GLY A 226 7.77 30.51 2.51
N SER A 227 7.17 31.00 1.42
CA SER A 227 7.77 32.05 0.58
C SER A 227 7.57 33.47 1.12
N ALA A 228 6.51 33.71 1.90
CA ALA A 228 6.15 35.03 2.43
C ALA A 228 6.82 35.37 3.76
N THR A 229 7.50 34.40 4.39
CA THR A 229 8.13 34.57 5.71
C THR A 229 9.62 34.85 5.52
N PRO A 230 10.11 36.09 5.73
CA PRO A 230 11.55 36.32 5.75
C PRO A 230 12.16 35.51 6.89
N LEU A 231 13.14 34.66 6.58
CA LEU A 231 13.95 33.95 7.57
C LEU A 231 14.53 34.99 8.53
N VAL A 232 13.97 35.07 9.73
CA VAL A 232 14.57 35.82 10.83
C VAL A 232 15.84 35.06 11.18
N GLN A 233 16.98 35.62 10.76
CA GLN A 233 18.32 35.19 11.12
C GLN A 233 18.64 35.53 12.57
#